data_AF-A4FBJ1-F1
#
_entry.id   AF-A4FBJ1-F1
#
_cell.length_a   1.000
_cell.length_b   1.000
_cell.length_c   1.000
_cell.angle_alpha   90.00
_cell.angle_beta   90.00
_cell.angle_gamma   90.00
#
_symmetry.space_group_name_H-M   'P 1'
#
loop_
_entity.id
_entity.type
_entity.pdbx_description
1 polymer ?
#
loop_
_entity_poly.entity_id
_entity_poly.type
_entity_poly.pdbx_seq_one_letter_code
_entity_poly.pdbx_strand_id
1 'polypeptide(L)'
;MVVLVAGYLLLWLTSTEDVEVRGLPQHPLRSDEAARSIRIQAGSTDGVRVLIDDREVPTDEQRGTIGLRTAALPDGPHQLQVVTPSVIGSSTTTREFTVDSTPPVLRVDDSLRPESPGKPVTVTGTAEGADTVTVAGKPTQVVNGAFSAVVERPDREVQVVASDLAGNRTEKTMTVHIRHPGMRAVHMTGLAWTSATLREPVLEMARQGRIDTVELDIKDESGEVPYDSAVPMANQIGAVKGYYNARQAVDQLHGMGVRVVGRLVAFKDPILGEASWRGGHPERVVQTAGGQPWTGGYGGFAFTNFADPVVRQYNIDIATEAASLGFDDVLYDYVRRPDGAIEQMRFPGLTTTPEAGIADFLRQTQPAVRSRGALLGASVFGISVNRPTQIAQDIRQMAQYTDYIAPMVYPSHWGPGEFGVADPDTQPYEIVRNSLAEFAKAVEGTDVQIIPWLQDFSLGASYGPAEVAAQIRAAGDGGMPSFLLWAANCRYHDQALAPAG
;
A
#
# COMPACT_ATOMS: atom_id res chain seq x y z
N MET A 1 -1.83 26.48 -91.42
CA MET A 1 -0.84 26.00 -90.44
C MET A 1 -0.59 27.10 -89.42
N VAL A 2 -1.48 27.27 -88.43
CA VAL A 2 -1.22 27.74 -87.04
C VAL A 2 -2.51 27.41 -86.27
N VAL A 3 -2.73 26.12 -85.99
CA VAL A 3 -3.70 25.64 -85.00
C VAL A 3 -2.86 24.82 -84.04
N LEU A 4 -2.15 25.50 -83.12
CA LEU A 4 -1.29 24.81 -82.15
C LEU A 4 -0.97 25.61 -80.88
N VAL A 5 -1.64 26.75 -80.62
CA VAL A 5 -1.35 27.54 -79.39
C VAL A 5 -2.56 27.74 -78.47
N ALA A 6 -3.80 27.51 -78.94
CA ALA A 6 -4.99 27.65 -78.09
C ALA A 6 -5.29 26.41 -77.22
N GLY A 7 -4.66 25.26 -77.49
CA GLY A 7 -4.93 24.00 -76.78
C GLY A 7 -4.13 23.78 -75.49
N TYR A 8 -3.13 24.63 -75.19
CA TYR A 8 -2.26 24.45 -74.03
C TYR A 8 -2.53 25.46 -72.89
N LEU A 9 -3.32 26.51 -73.14
CA LEU A 9 -3.64 27.54 -72.13
C LEU A 9 -5.01 27.35 -71.44
N LEU A 10 -5.79 26.35 -71.84
CA LEU A 10 -7.06 26.00 -71.18
C LEU A 10 -6.94 24.82 -70.20
N LEU A 11 -5.75 24.26 -70.03
CA LEU A 11 -5.46 23.10 -69.17
C LEU A 11 -4.69 23.46 -67.88
N TRP A 12 -4.56 24.75 -67.57
CA TRP A 12 -3.80 25.23 -66.39
C TRP A 12 -4.63 26.01 -65.36
N LEU A 13 -5.97 25.92 -65.43
CA LEU A 13 -6.89 26.54 -64.46
C LEU A 13 -8.00 25.59 -63.97
N THR A 14 -7.79 24.29 -64.08
CA THR A 14 -8.57 23.29 -63.33
C THR A 14 -7.65 22.57 -62.35
N SER A 15 -6.98 23.35 -61.50
CA SER A 15 -6.53 22.83 -60.21
C SER A 15 -7.82 22.62 -59.41
N THR A 16 -8.34 21.39 -59.37
CA THR A 16 -9.16 20.99 -58.23
C THR A 16 -8.31 21.29 -57.02
N GLU A 17 -8.68 22.30 -56.22
CA GLU A 17 -7.96 22.57 -54.98
C GLU A 17 -8.01 21.27 -54.16
N ASP A 18 -6.85 20.63 -53.99
CA ASP A 18 -6.76 19.34 -53.32
C ASP A 18 -7.21 19.51 -51.87
N VAL A 19 -8.38 18.94 -51.56
CA VAL A 19 -8.87 18.85 -50.19
C VAL A 19 -8.12 17.72 -49.49
N GLU A 20 -7.32 18.08 -48.50
CA GLU A 20 -6.61 17.12 -47.66
C GLU A 20 -7.35 16.91 -46.34
N VAL A 21 -7.75 15.67 -46.06
CA VAL A 21 -8.35 15.27 -44.79
C VAL A 21 -7.29 14.54 -43.97
N ARG A 22 -6.97 15.08 -42.79
CA ARG A 22 -6.04 14.51 -41.80
C ARG A 22 -6.77 14.09 -40.54
N GLY A 23 -6.15 13.21 -39.77
CA GLY A 23 -6.68 12.75 -38.47
C GLY A 23 -7.72 11.63 -38.56
N LEU A 24 -7.87 10.99 -39.72
CA LEU A 24 -8.66 9.77 -39.89
C LEU A 24 -7.70 8.57 -40.05
N PRO A 25 -7.46 7.77 -39.00
CA PRO A 25 -6.66 6.56 -39.11
C PRO A 25 -7.45 5.42 -39.77
N GLN A 26 -6.76 4.32 -40.08
CA GLN A 26 -7.39 3.10 -40.62
C GLN A 26 -8.05 2.22 -39.54
N HIS A 27 -7.99 2.63 -38.28
CA HIS A 27 -8.65 1.96 -37.16
C HIS A 27 -9.82 2.81 -36.64
N PRO A 28 -10.75 2.23 -35.84
CA PRO A 28 -11.80 3.00 -35.20
C PRO A 28 -11.23 4.15 -34.36
N LEU A 29 -12.01 5.22 -34.22
CA LEU A 29 -11.71 6.37 -33.38
C LEU A 29 -12.70 6.45 -32.23
N ARG A 30 -12.27 6.95 -31.09
CA ARG A 30 -13.21 7.40 -30.06
C ARG A 30 -14.05 8.57 -30.55
N SER A 31 -15.28 8.63 -30.06
CA SER A 31 -16.24 9.67 -30.42
C SER A 31 -15.74 11.10 -30.13
N ASP A 32 -15.10 11.31 -28.98
CA ASP A 32 -14.51 12.60 -28.60
C ASP A 32 -13.22 12.92 -29.37
N GLU A 33 -12.50 11.90 -29.81
CA GLU A 33 -11.28 12.04 -30.60
C GLU A 33 -11.57 12.35 -32.06
N ALA A 34 -12.59 11.75 -32.67
CA ALA A 34 -12.99 12.02 -34.05
C ALA A 34 -13.26 13.52 -34.27
N ALA A 35 -14.00 14.17 -33.38
CA ALA A 35 -14.26 15.60 -33.47
C ALA A 35 -12.98 16.46 -33.35
N ARG A 36 -12.00 16.01 -32.57
CA ARG A 36 -10.76 16.77 -32.28
C ARG A 36 -9.65 16.52 -33.27
N SER A 37 -9.54 15.32 -33.83
CA SER A 37 -8.43 14.88 -34.69
C SER A 37 -8.66 15.22 -36.15
N ILE A 38 -9.92 15.19 -36.63
CA ILE A 38 -10.24 15.46 -38.03
C ILE A 38 -9.93 16.92 -38.35
N ARG A 39 -9.05 17.11 -39.32
CA ARG A 39 -8.64 18.43 -39.84
C ARG A 39 -8.72 18.41 -41.35
N ILE A 40 -9.37 19.42 -41.90
CA ILE A 40 -9.58 19.57 -43.33
C ILE A 40 -8.78 20.78 -43.78
N GLN A 41 -7.88 20.58 -44.74
CA GLN A 41 -7.12 21.64 -45.38
C GLN A 41 -7.58 21.77 -46.83
N ALA A 42 -7.91 22.99 -47.24
CA ALA A 42 -8.38 23.31 -48.59
C ALA A 42 -7.67 24.59 -49.10
N GLY A 43 -7.61 24.79 -50.42
CA GLY A 43 -7.02 25.98 -51.03
C GLY A 43 -7.78 27.26 -50.66
N SER A 44 -9.11 27.17 -50.64
CA SER A 44 -10.04 28.14 -50.06
C SER A 44 -10.99 27.46 -49.08
N THR A 45 -11.27 28.12 -47.96
CA THR A 45 -12.25 27.70 -46.95
C THR A 45 -13.62 28.32 -47.16
N ASP A 46 -13.73 29.32 -48.04
CA ASP A 46 -14.98 30.04 -48.33
C ASP A 46 -16.01 29.12 -48.98
N GLY A 47 -17.16 28.96 -48.30
CA GLY A 47 -18.28 28.16 -48.78
C GLY A 47 -18.07 26.65 -48.71
N VAL A 48 -17.00 26.19 -48.04
CA VAL A 48 -16.78 24.75 -47.78
C VAL A 48 -17.82 24.25 -46.78
N ARG A 49 -18.51 23.18 -47.14
CA ARG A 49 -19.49 22.50 -46.27
C ARG A 49 -18.94 21.15 -45.87
N VAL A 50 -19.05 20.83 -44.59
CA VAL A 50 -18.63 19.54 -44.04
C VAL A 50 -19.86 18.80 -43.55
N LEU A 51 -20.04 17.57 -44.03
CA LEU A 51 -21.15 16.72 -43.64
C LEU A 51 -20.61 15.44 -43.00
N ILE A 52 -21.32 14.95 -41.98
CA ILE A 52 -21.18 13.60 -41.45
C ILE A 52 -22.53 12.92 -41.62
N ASP A 53 -22.55 11.78 -42.30
CA ASP A 53 -23.78 11.01 -42.62
C ASP A 53 -24.89 11.88 -43.21
N ASP A 54 -24.52 12.65 -44.24
CA ASP A 54 -25.39 13.59 -44.96
C ASP A 54 -25.96 14.74 -44.11
N ARG A 55 -25.45 14.94 -42.89
CA ARG A 55 -25.81 16.07 -42.02
C ARG A 55 -24.66 17.04 -41.91
N GLU A 56 -24.93 18.30 -42.22
CA GLU A 56 -23.95 19.37 -42.10
C GLU A 56 -23.55 19.57 -40.63
N VAL A 57 -22.26 19.55 -40.36
CA VAL A 57 -21.71 19.71 -39.02
C VAL A 57 -21.12 21.10 -38.83
N PRO A 58 -21.26 21.72 -37.64
CA PRO A 58 -20.61 22.97 -37.35
C PRO A 58 -19.08 22.82 -37.46
N THR A 59 -18.42 23.81 -38.05
CA THR A 59 -16.97 23.86 -38.19
C THR A 59 -16.40 25.13 -37.56
N ASP A 60 -15.10 25.09 -37.28
CA ASP A 60 -14.31 26.26 -36.90
C ASP A 60 -13.14 26.39 -37.86
N GLU A 61 -12.83 27.60 -38.26
CA GLU A 61 -11.71 27.86 -39.16
C GLU A 61 -10.60 28.60 -38.44
N GLN A 62 -9.39 28.05 -38.50
CA GLN A 62 -8.20 28.74 -38.02
C GLN A 62 -7.07 28.61 -39.04
N ARG A 63 -6.63 29.76 -39.58
CA ARG A 63 -5.48 29.87 -40.49
C ARG A 63 -5.56 28.90 -41.68
N GLY A 64 -6.72 28.82 -42.35
CA GLY A 64 -6.92 27.95 -43.52
C GLY A 64 -7.08 26.46 -43.20
N THR A 65 -7.28 26.09 -41.93
CA THR A 65 -7.63 24.72 -41.51
C THR A 65 -9.02 24.73 -40.90
N ILE A 66 -9.87 23.83 -41.38
CA ILE A 66 -11.22 23.62 -40.89
C ILE A 66 -11.20 22.46 -39.88
N GLY A 67 -11.59 22.75 -38.64
CA GLY A 67 -11.83 21.77 -37.58
C GLY A 67 -13.32 21.52 -37.38
N LEU A 68 -13.68 20.33 -36.91
CA LEU A 68 -15.07 20.01 -36.60
C LEU A 68 -15.44 20.47 -35.19
N ARG A 69 -16.64 21.04 -35.04
CA ARG A 69 -17.29 21.29 -33.76
C ARG A 69 -18.54 20.41 -33.66
N THR A 70 -18.32 19.10 -33.54
CA THR A 70 -19.41 18.13 -33.40
C THR A 70 -19.65 17.78 -31.93
N ALA A 71 -20.89 17.41 -31.60
CA ALA A 71 -21.16 16.62 -30.41
C ALA A 71 -20.59 15.20 -30.59
N ALA A 72 -20.63 14.39 -29.53
CA ALA A 72 -20.28 12.96 -29.60
C ALA A 72 -21.05 12.28 -30.75
N LEU A 73 -20.31 11.67 -31.68
CA LEU A 73 -20.84 10.82 -32.73
C LEU A 73 -21.29 9.47 -32.13
N PRO A 74 -22.38 8.88 -32.62
CA PRO A 74 -22.77 7.50 -32.26
C PRO A 74 -21.66 6.49 -32.59
N ASP A 75 -21.71 5.30 -31.99
CA ASP A 75 -20.83 4.21 -32.41
C ASP A 75 -21.28 3.64 -33.76
N GLY A 76 -20.32 3.27 -34.60
CA GLY A 76 -20.56 2.65 -35.90
C GLY A 76 -19.80 3.33 -37.06
N PRO A 77 -20.06 2.88 -38.29
CA PRO A 77 -19.47 3.47 -39.48
C PRO A 77 -20.08 4.86 -39.75
N HIS A 78 -19.22 5.79 -40.12
CA HIS A 78 -19.56 7.15 -40.50
C HIS A 78 -18.92 7.53 -41.81
N GLN A 79 -19.57 8.45 -42.51
CA GLN A 79 -19.05 9.02 -43.74
C GLN A 79 -18.85 10.52 -43.58
N LEU A 80 -17.60 10.97 -43.68
CA LEU A 80 -17.23 12.37 -43.80
C LEU A 80 -17.28 12.78 -45.27
N GLN A 81 -18.05 13.82 -45.58
CA GLN A 81 -18.07 14.46 -46.89
C GLN A 81 -17.62 15.92 -46.76
N VAL A 82 -16.64 16.32 -47.56
CA VAL A 82 -16.21 17.72 -47.69
C VAL A 82 -16.63 18.20 -49.07
N VAL A 83 -17.58 19.14 -49.09
CA VAL A 83 -18.12 19.73 -50.32
C VAL A 83 -17.50 21.11 -50.51
N THR A 84 -16.68 21.25 -51.55
CA THR A 84 -16.03 22.52 -51.91
C THR A 84 -16.68 23.13 -53.15
N PRO A 85 -17.05 24.42 -53.13
CA PRO A 85 -17.55 25.12 -54.31
C PRO A 85 -16.49 25.17 -55.41
N SER A 86 -16.91 25.09 -56.67
CA SER A 86 -16.03 25.25 -57.84
C SER A 86 -16.72 26.08 -58.93
N VAL A 87 -15.94 26.55 -59.91
CA VAL A 87 -16.43 27.40 -61.02
C VAL A 87 -17.53 26.72 -61.86
N ILE A 88 -17.62 25.38 -61.81
CA ILE A 88 -18.56 24.57 -62.63
C ILE A 88 -19.53 23.74 -61.74
N GLY A 89 -19.66 24.06 -60.45
CA GLY A 89 -20.53 23.34 -59.51
C GLY A 89 -19.87 23.14 -58.15
N SER A 90 -19.79 21.89 -57.68
CA SER A 90 -19.04 21.54 -56.46
C SER A 90 -18.24 20.26 -56.66
N SER A 91 -17.15 20.11 -55.91
CA SER A 91 -16.45 18.83 -55.76
C SER A 91 -16.69 18.28 -54.36
N THR A 92 -16.87 16.96 -54.25
CA THR A 92 -17.08 16.28 -52.98
C THR A 92 -15.94 15.31 -52.73
N THR A 93 -15.28 15.44 -51.58
CA THR A 93 -14.29 14.48 -51.09
C THR A 93 -14.92 13.66 -49.97
N THR A 94 -14.95 12.34 -50.15
CA THR A 94 -15.55 11.42 -49.18
C THR A 94 -14.47 10.60 -48.46
N ARG A 95 -14.62 10.42 -47.15
CA ARG A 95 -13.81 9.52 -46.32
C ARG A 95 -14.73 8.74 -45.38
N GLU A 96 -14.50 7.45 -45.29
CA GLU A 96 -15.17 6.60 -44.30
C GLU A 96 -14.30 6.49 -43.05
N PHE A 97 -14.95 6.41 -41.90
CA PHE A 97 -14.31 6.14 -40.62
C PHE A 97 -15.29 5.40 -39.71
N THR A 98 -14.80 4.81 -38.63
CA THR A 98 -15.64 4.13 -37.65
C THR A 98 -15.43 4.78 -36.30
N VAL A 99 -16.52 5.00 -35.58
CA VAL A 99 -16.50 5.44 -34.18
C VAL A 99 -16.77 4.26 -33.28
N ASP A 100 -15.95 4.11 -32.25
CA ASP A 100 -16.11 3.11 -31.20
C ASP A 100 -15.80 3.76 -29.84
N SER A 101 -16.81 3.84 -28.98
CA SER A 101 -16.70 4.35 -27.62
C SER A 101 -16.90 3.27 -26.56
N THR A 102 -16.98 1.99 -26.97
CA THR A 102 -17.24 0.87 -26.07
C THR A 102 -15.92 0.28 -25.57
N PRO A 103 -15.57 0.41 -24.28
CA PRO A 103 -14.31 -0.13 -23.77
C PRO A 103 -14.32 -1.67 -23.72
N PRO A 104 -13.13 -2.30 -23.83
CA PRO A 104 -12.98 -3.75 -23.67
C PRO A 104 -13.54 -4.26 -22.34
N VAL A 105 -14.10 -5.47 -22.32
CA VAL A 105 -14.57 -6.10 -21.08
C VAL A 105 -13.45 -6.91 -20.46
N LEU A 106 -12.91 -6.42 -19.33
CA LEU A 106 -11.83 -7.06 -18.58
C LEU A 106 -12.35 -7.83 -17.37
N ARG A 107 -11.99 -9.12 -17.26
CA ARG A 107 -12.27 -9.99 -16.13
C ARG A 107 -10.98 -10.60 -15.59
N VAL A 108 -10.66 -10.29 -14.35
CA VAL A 108 -9.57 -10.84 -13.53
C VAL A 108 -10.08 -11.04 -12.12
N ASP A 109 -9.39 -11.87 -11.33
CA ASP A 109 -9.65 -12.02 -9.90
C ASP A 109 -9.39 -10.69 -9.15
N ASP A 110 -9.97 -10.54 -7.96
CA ASP A 110 -9.76 -9.34 -7.15
C ASP A 110 -8.44 -9.38 -6.36
N SER A 111 -7.84 -10.56 -6.22
CA SER A 111 -6.62 -10.76 -5.41
C SER A 111 -5.64 -11.78 -5.98
N LEU A 112 -4.37 -11.63 -5.58
CA LEU A 112 -3.27 -12.56 -5.84
C LEU A 112 -2.67 -13.02 -4.51
N ARG A 113 -2.21 -14.28 -4.45
CA ARG A 113 -1.71 -14.92 -3.23
C ARG A 113 -0.35 -15.60 -3.47
N PRO A 114 0.76 -14.85 -3.44
CA PRO A 114 2.10 -15.45 -3.49
C PRO A 114 2.41 -16.27 -2.23
N GLU A 115 3.41 -17.15 -2.34
CA GLU A 115 3.92 -17.94 -1.22
C GLU A 115 4.61 -17.07 -0.15
N SER A 116 5.39 -16.08 -0.57
CA SER A 116 6.12 -15.17 0.33
C SER A 116 6.38 -13.82 -0.35
N PRO A 117 6.87 -12.79 0.37
CA PRO A 117 7.23 -11.50 -0.24
C PRO A 117 8.22 -11.65 -1.39
N GLY A 118 7.95 -10.93 -2.47
CA GLY A 118 8.80 -10.89 -3.67
C GLY A 118 8.82 -12.17 -4.52
N LYS A 119 7.94 -13.15 -4.25
CA LYS A 119 7.79 -14.34 -5.09
C LYS A 119 6.88 -14.07 -6.29
N PRO A 120 7.12 -14.75 -7.44
CA PRO A 120 6.30 -14.57 -8.62
C PRO A 120 4.84 -14.94 -8.40
N VAL A 121 3.94 -14.24 -9.09
CA VAL A 121 2.52 -14.58 -9.20
C VAL A 121 2.09 -14.64 -10.66
N THR A 122 1.16 -15.53 -10.97
CA THR A 122 0.55 -15.61 -12.30
C THR A 122 -0.79 -14.88 -12.27
N VAL A 123 -0.91 -13.85 -13.11
CA VAL A 123 -2.18 -13.17 -13.39
C VAL A 123 -2.83 -13.85 -14.59
N THR A 124 -4.09 -14.25 -14.44
CA THR A 124 -4.90 -14.81 -15.52
C THR A 124 -6.23 -14.09 -15.62
N GLY A 125 -6.76 -13.96 -16.84
CA GLY A 125 -8.05 -13.33 -17.04
C GLY A 125 -8.53 -13.38 -18.48
N THR A 126 -9.64 -12.70 -18.74
CA THR A 126 -10.17 -12.47 -20.09
C THR A 126 -10.33 -10.98 -20.38
N ALA A 127 -10.10 -10.61 -21.64
CA ALA A 127 -10.21 -9.25 -22.15
C ALA A 127 -10.92 -9.30 -23.51
N GLU A 128 -12.26 -9.25 -23.48
CA GLU A 128 -13.09 -9.29 -24.68
C GLU A 128 -13.10 -7.91 -25.36
N GLY A 129 -12.84 -7.87 -26.66
CA GLY A 129 -12.74 -6.60 -27.41
C GLY A 129 -11.41 -5.86 -27.24
N ALA A 130 -10.46 -6.41 -26.47
CA ALA A 130 -9.14 -5.82 -26.31
C ALA A 130 -8.21 -6.19 -27.46
N ASP A 131 -7.45 -5.21 -27.94
CA ASP A 131 -6.33 -5.41 -28.86
C ASP A 131 -5.03 -5.63 -28.08
N THR A 132 -4.86 -4.89 -26.98
CA THR A 132 -3.70 -5.01 -26.09
C THR A 132 -4.13 -5.17 -24.64
N VAL A 133 -3.36 -5.98 -23.90
CA VAL A 133 -3.45 -6.07 -22.45
C VAL A 133 -2.08 -5.80 -21.86
N THR A 134 -2.03 -5.02 -20.79
CA THR A 134 -0.84 -4.87 -19.96
C THR A 134 -1.12 -5.35 -18.54
N VAL A 135 -0.14 -6.01 -17.94
CA VAL A 135 -0.16 -6.48 -16.55
C VAL A 135 1.06 -5.90 -15.85
N ALA A 136 0.87 -5.17 -14.75
CA ALA A 136 1.92 -4.38 -14.09
C ALA A 136 2.71 -3.50 -15.08
N GLY A 137 2.00 -2.87 -16.02
CA GLY A 137 2.57 -2.02 -17.08
C GLY A 137 3.32 -2.76 -18.20
N LYS A 138 3.38 -4.10 -18.18
CA LYS A 138 4.06 -4.91 -19.21
C LYS A 138 3.06 -5.52 -20.20
N PRO A 139 3.29 -5.42 -21.53
CA PRO A 139 2.43 -6.06 -22.53
C PRO A 139 2.32 -7.57 -22.33
N THR A 140 1.11 -8.10 -22.54
CA THR A 140 0.79 -9.53 -22.45
C THR A 140 0.01 -9.97 -23.68
N GLN A 141 0.30 -11.18 -24.17
CA GLN A 141 -0.42 -11.75 -25.30
C GLN A 141 -1.84 -12.15 -24.90
N VAL A 142 -2.80 -11.79 -25.75
CA VAL A 142 -4.19 -12.23 -25.65
C VAL A 142 -4.44 -13.27 -26.74
N VAL A 143 -4.87 -14.46 -26.35
CA VAL A 143 -5.20 -15.55 -27.26
C VAL A 143 -6.67 -15.91 -27.05
N ASN A 144 -7.49 -15.73 -28.08
CA ASN A 144 -8.95 -15.95 -28.04
C ASN A 144 -9.62 -15.24 -26.85
N GLY A 145 -9.23 -13.99 -26.57
CA GLY A 145 -9.76 -13.19 -25.47
C GLY A 145 -9.25 -13.58 -24.08
N ALA A 146 -8.40 -14.59 -23.93
CA ALA A 146 -7.77 -14.97 -22.66
C ALA A 146 -6.31 -14.52 -22.60
N PHE A 147 -5.80 -14.23 -21.41
CA PHE A 147 -4.40 -13.88 -21.21
C PHE A 147 -3.83 -14.48 -19.92
N SER A 148 -2.51 -14.63 -19.90
CA SER A 148 -1.75 -15.06 -18.73
C SER A 148 -0.40 -14.34 -18.69
N ALA A 149 -0.03 -13.81 -17.53
CA ALA A 149 1.22 -13.09 -17.32
C ALA A 149 1.84 -13.44 -15.97
N VAL A 150 3.15 -13.65 -15.95
CA VAL A 150 3.90 -13.82 -14.71
C VAL A 150 4.44 -12.47 -14.25
N VAL A 151 4.10 -12.06 -13.03
CA VAL A 151 4.67 -10.90 -12.36
C VAL A 151 5.74 -11.42 -11.38
N GLU A 152 7.00 -11.32 -11.78
CA GLU A 152 8.14 -11.89 -11.04
C GLU A 152 8.27 -11.38 -9.59
N ARG A 153 8.00 -10.09 -9.38
CA ARG A 153 8.04 -9.44 -8.08
C ARG A 153 6.85 -8.49 -7.98
N PRO A 154 5.68 -9.00 -7.57
CA PRO A 154 4.50 -8.16 -7.51
C PRO A 154 4.62 -7.13 -6.39
N ASP A 155 4.22 -5.90 -6.69
CA ASP A 155 3.92 -4.89 -5.68
C ASP A 155 2.63 -5.28 -4.93
N ARG A 156 2.20 -4.45 -3.95
CA ARG A 156 0.92 -4.66 -3.26
C ARG A 156 -0.26 -4.65 -4.23
N GLU A 157 -0.17 -3.88 -5.29
CA GLU A 157 -1.22 -3.72 -6.29
C GLU A 157 -0.67 -4.07 -7.67
N VAL A 158 -1.38 -4.92 -8.39
CA VAL A 158 -1.07 -5.26 -9.78
C VAL A 158 -2.19 -4.71 -10.65
N GLN A 159 -1.87 -3.65 -11.40
CA GLN A 159 -2.81 -3.08 -12.37
C GLN A 159 -2.83 -3.92 -13.64
N VAL A 160 -4.04 -4.19 -14.14
CA VAL A 160 -4.32 -4.81 -15.43
C VAL A 160 -5.11 -3.83 -16.27
N VAL A 161 -4.61 -3.52 -17.47
CA VAL A 161 -5.24 -2.58 -18.40
C VAL A 161 -5.49 -3.29 -19.72
N ALA A 162 -6.75 -3.30 -20.16
CA ALA A 162 -7.15 -3.73 -21.49
C ALA A 162 -7.47 -2.50 -22.35
N SER A 163 -6.91 -2.43 -23.55
CA SER A 163 -7.15 -1.34 -24.51
C SER A 163 -7.54 -1.90 -25.87
N ASP A 164 -8.47 -1.25 -26.56
CA ASP A 164 -8.80 -1.53 -27.96
C ASP A 164 -8.02 -0.63 -28.94
N LEU A 165 -8.28 -0.81 -30.23
CA LEU A 165 -7.69 0.00 -31.30
C LEU A 165 -8.24 1.43 -31.37
N ALA A 166 -9.40 1.70 -30.76
CA ALA A 166 -9.99 3.03 -30.68
C ALA A 166 -9.39 3.88 -29.55
N GLY A 167 -8.64 3.26 -28.64
CA GLY A 167 -8.08 3.88 -27.45
C GLY A 167 -9.02 3.89 -26.24
N ASN A 168 -10.11 3.12 -26.27
CA ASN A 168 -10.90 2.87 -25.06
C ASN A 168 -10.14 1.93 -24.14
N ARG A 169 -10.31 2.12 -22.82
CA ARG A 169 -9.55 1.39 -21.80
C ARG A 169 -10.46 0.93 -20.67
N THR A 170 -10.20 -0.27 -20.19
CA THR A 170 -10.72 -0.78 -18.92
C THR A 170 -9.56 -1.15 -18.02
N GLU A 171 -9.60 -0.70 -16.78
CA GLU A 171 -8.56 -0.92 -15.79
C GLU A 171 -9.12 -1.68 -14.57
N LYS A 172 -8.37 -2.67 -14.10
CA LYS A 172 -8.62 -3.35 -12.82
C LYS A 172 -7.33 -3.43 -12.02
N THR A 173 -7.46 -3.33 -10.70
CA THR A 173 -6.34 -3.48 -9.76
C THR A 173 -6.58 -4.72 -8.92
N MET A 174 -5.63 -5.66 -8.95
CA MET A 174 -5.61 -6.83 -8.08
C MET A 174 -4.77 -6.54 -6.85
N THR A 175 -5.25 -6.92 -5.66
CA THR A 175 -4.48 -6.76 -4.43
C THR A 175 -3.66 -8.02 -4.13
N VAL A 176 -2.38 -7.85 -3.82
CA VAL A 176 -1.45 -8.93 -3.49
C VAL A 176 -1.40 -9.15 -1.99
N HIS A 177 -2.07 -10.22 -1.57
CA HIS A 177 -2.18 -10.62 -0.17
C HIS A 177 -1.17 -11.72 0.13
N ILE A 178 -0.29 -11.43 1.09
CA ILE A 178 0.70 -12.38 1.57
C ILE A 178 0.18 -12.91 2.90
N ARG A 179 0.03 -14.23 2.99
CA ARG A 179 -0.32 -14.87 4.25
C ARG A 179 0.97 -15.01 5.08
N HIS A 180 0.97 -14.49 6.29
CA HIS A 180 2.02 -14.74 7.26
C HIS A 180 2.08 -16.27 7.56
N PRO A 181 3.28 -16.88 7.59
CA PRO A 181 3.43 -18.34 7.76
C PRO A 181 3.00 -18.87 9.15
N GLY A 182 2.69 -17.95 10.06
CA GLY A 182 2.43 -18.21 11.48
C GLY A 182 3.70 -18.01 12.30
N MET A 183 3.53 -17.74 13.59
CA MET A 183 4.64 -17.65 14.54
C MET A 183 4.22 -18.03 15.96
N ARG A 184 5.16 -18.59 16.71
CA ARG A 184 5.13 -18.76 18.17
C ARG A 184 6.36 -18.06 18.69
N ALA A 185 6.21 -16.77 19.00
CA ALA A 185 7.33 -15.89 19.29
C ALA A 185 7.47 -15.55 20.77
N VAL A 186 8.69 -15.16 21.16
CA VAL A 186 8.98 -14.51 22.44
C VAL A 186 9.79 -13.24 22.18
N HIS A 187 9.56 -12.21 22.99
CA HIS A 187 10.27 -10.93 22.93
C HIS A 187 11.67 -11.00 23.55
N MET A 188 12.62 -10.29 22.93
CA MET A 188 13.97 -10.07 23.44
C MET A 188 14.36 -8.61 23.23
N THR A 189 14.73 -7.92 24.30
CA THR A 189 15.41 -6.62 24.15
C THR A 189 16.81 -6.81 23.59
N GLY A 190 17.34 -5.77 22.93
CA GLY A 190 18.71 -5.77 22.44
C GLY A 190 19.74 -6.05 23.54
N LEU A 191 19.53 -5.51 24.75
CA LEU A 191 20.38 -5.80 25.91
C LEU A 191 20.21 -7.23 26.42
N ALA A 192 18.98 -7.75 26.50
CA ALA A 192 18.74 -9.13 26.92
C ALA A 192 19.45 -10.13 25.99
N TRP A 193 19.51 -9.85 24.68
CA TRP A 193 20.21 -10.69 23.71
C TRP A 193 21.73 -10.81 23.98
N THR A 194 22.33 -9.79 24.59
CA THR A 194 23.76 -9.83 24.98
C THR A 194 24.02 -10.70 26.21
N SER A 195 22.98 -10.98 27.01
CA SER A 195 23.07 -11.75 28.24
C SER A 195 22.81 -13.23 27.96
N ALA A 196 23.83 -14.08 28.10
CA ALA A 196 23.67 -15.53 27.97
C ALA A 196 22.59 -16.09 28.92
N THR A 197 22.47 -15.52 30.14
CA THR A 197 21.47 -15.94 31.13
C THR A 197 20.03 -15.69 30.69
N LEU A 198 19.78 -14.73 29.79
CA LEU A 198 18.46 -14.45 29.23
C LEU A 198 18.29 -15.10 27.85
N ARG A 199 19.33 -15.04 27.00
CA ARG A 199 19.31 -15.58 25.65
C ARG A 199 19.27 -17.11 25.60
N GLU A 200 20.10 -17.82 26.37
CA GLU A 200 20.20 -19.28 26.25
C GLU A 200 18.89 -20.02 26.58
N PRO A 201 18.10 -19.63 27.60
CA PRO A 201 16.77 -20.21 27.81
C PRO A 201 15.83 -20.05 26.60
N VAL A 202 15.88 -18.91 25.90
CA VAL A 202 15.10 -18.68 24.67
C VAL A 202 15.59 -19.58 23.54
N LEU A 203 16.90 -19.66 23.33
CA LEU A 203 17.47 -20.56 22.33
C LEU A 203 17.14 -22.02 22.63
N GLU A 204 17.08 -22.41 23.91
CA GLU A 204 16.70 -23.76 24.31
C GLU A 204 15.23 -24.05 24.01
N MET A 205 14.31 -23.10 24.25
CA MET A 205 12.91 -23.25 23.81
C MET A 205 12.81 -23.48 22.30
N ALA A 206 13.63 -22.80 21.50
CA ALA A 206 13.69 -22.98 20.06
C ALA A 206 14.23 -24.37 19.67
N ARG A 207 15.33 -24.83 20.29
CA ARG A 207 15.87 -26.19 20.06
C ARG A 207 14.87 -27.29 20.40
N GLN A 208 14.03 -27.05 21.40
CA GLN A 208 12.95 -27.96 21.81
C GLN A 208 11.69 -27.84 20.95
N GLY A 209 11.68 -26.99 19.93
CA GLY A 209 10.51 -26.76 19.06
C GLY A 209 9.32 -26.12 19.76
N ARG A 210 9.51 -25.48 20.92
CA ARG A 210 8.43 -24.81 21.68
C ARG A 210 8.06 -23.45 21.08
N ILE A 211 9.07 -22.79 20.51
CA ILE A 211 8.97 -21.55 19.74
C ILE A 211 9.63 -21.75 18.37
N ASP A 212 9.18 -21.00 17.38
CA ASP A 212 9.72 -21.00 16.01
C ASP A 212 10.20 -19.62 15.58
N THR A 213 10.03 -18.62 16.44
CA THR A 213 10.30 -17.21 16.14
C THR A 213 10.86 -16.52 17.39
N VAL A 214 11.80 -15.61 17.20
CA VAL A 214 12.23 -14.65 18.22
C VAL A 214 11.91 -13.25 17.71
N GLU A 215 11.20 -12.48 18.51
CA GLU A 215 11.08 -11.04 18.29
C GLU A 215 12.25 -10.36 19.01
N LEU A 216 13.04 -9.58 18.28
CA LEU A 216 14.22 -8.88 18.76
C LEU A 216 14.12 -7.38 18.46
N ASP A 217 14.30 -6.54 19.48
CA ASP A 217 14.22 -5.09 19.30
C ASP A 217 15.25 -4.58 18.29
N ILE A 218 14.76 -3.79 17.33
CA ILE A 218 15.58 -2.98 16.40
C ILE A 218 15.47 -1.48 16.71
N LYS A 219 14.42 -1.05 17.41
CA LYS A 219 14.34 0.24 18.11
C LYS A 219 13.31 0.15 19.23
N ASP A 220 13.69 0.46 20.47
CA ASP A 220 12.79 0.38 21.62
C ASP A 220 12.14 1.74 21.96
N GLU A 221 11.28 1.75 22.98
CA GLU A 221 10.52 2.94 23.38
C GLU A 221 11.32 4.03 24.09
N SER A 222 12.62 3.82 24.29
CA SER A 222 13.57 4.87 24.67
C SER A 222 14.15 5.60 23.45
N GLY A 223 13.88 5.09 22.23
CA GLY A 223 14.42 5.61 20.97
C GLY A 223 15.81 5.06 20.63
N GLU A 224 16.34 4.13 21.42
CA GLU A 224 17.63 3.50 21.18
C GLU A 224 17.57 2.47 20.05
N VAL A 225 18.57 2.49 19.18
CA VAL A 225 18.81 1.47 18.14
C VAL A 225 19.92 0.56 18.66
N PRO A 226 19.60 -0.68 19.10
CA PRO A 226 20.50 -1.52 19.87
C PRO A 226 21.60 -2.20 19.06
N TYR A 227 21.64 -2.06 17.74
CA TYR A 227 22.69 -2.60 16.87
C TYR A 227 23.43 -1.48 16.14
N ASP A 228 24.54 -1.81 15.48
CA ASP A 228 25.31 -0.86 14.67
C ASP A 228 24.59 -0.55 13.35
N SER A 229 23.67 0.42 13.40
CA SER A 229 22.87 0.86 12.25
C SER A 229 23.63 1.85 11.38
N ALA A 230 23.50 1.72 10.06
CA ALA A 230 24.06 2.65 9.09
C ALA A 230 23.10 3.80 8.74
N VAL A 231 21.90 3.86 9.35
CA VAL A 231 20.94 4.94 9.11
C VAL A 231 21.54 6.28 9.55
N PRO A 232 21.71 7.27 8.64
CA PRO A 232 22.44 8.49 8.96
C PRO A 232 21.83 9.29 10.12
N MET A 233 20.50 9.41 10.15
CA MET A 233 19.79 10.13 11.20
C MET A 233 19.96 9.47 12.58
N ALA A 234 19.93 8.13 12.66
CA ALA A 234 20.13 7.38 13.91
C ALA A 234 21.51 7.68 14.51
N ASN A 235 22.54 7.73 13.67
CA ASN A 235 23.91 8.08 14.06
C ASN A 235 24.00 9.55 14.49
N GLN A 236 23.42 10.47 13.72
CA GLN A 236 23.46 11.90 13.98
C GLN A 236 22.84 12.27 15.34
N ILE A 237 21.75 11.61 15.73
CA ILE A 237 21.05 11.88 17.00
C ILE A 237 21.58 11.05 18.18
N GLY A 238 22.56 10.16 17.96
CA GLY A 238 23.14 9.30 19.01
C GLY A 238 22.23 8.15 19.47
N ALA A 239 21.27 7.74 18.62
CA ALA A 239 20.37 6.63 18.90
C ALA A 239 21.08 5.27 18.81
N VAL A 240 22.10 5.13 17.96
CA VAL A 240 22.86 3.89 17.74
C VAL A 240 23.69 3.51 18.97
N LYS A 241 23.51 2.29 19.48
CA LYS A 241 24.20 1.79 20.69
C LYS A 241 25.14 0.61 20.46
N GLY A 242 24.89 -0.21 19.44
CA GLY A 242 25.76 -1.34 19.11
C GLY A 242 25.86 -2.41 20.21
N TYR A 243 24.79 -2.65 20.98
CA TYR A 243 24.72 -3.70 21.99
C TYR A 243 24.91 -5.11 21.38
N TYR A 244 24.35 -5.36 20.19
CA TYR A 244 24.54 -6.64 19.48
C TYR A 244 24.82 -6.47 17.98
N ASN A 245 25.34 -7.53 17.36
CA ASN A 245 25.48 -7.61 15.91
C ASN A 245 24.21 -8.21 15.29
N ALA A 246 23.45 -7.40 14.56
CA ALA A 246 22.15 -7.79 14.03
C ALA A 246 22.22 -8.92 13.00
N ARG A 247 23.16 -8.87 12.05
CA ARG A 247 23.34 -9.94 11.07
C ARG A 247 23.72 -11.25 11.73
N GLN A 248 24.63 -11.23 12.71
CA GLN A 248 25.02 -12.42 13.44
C GLN A 248 23.85 -13.02 14.24
N ALA A 249 23.01 -12.19 14.87
CA ALA A 249 21.83 -12.64 15.60
C ALA A 249 20.83 -13.32 14.66
N VAL A 250 20.56 -12.70 13.51
CA VAL A 250 19.70 -13.25 12.45
C VAL A 250 20.25 -14.56 11.92
N ASP A 251 21.53 -14.60 11.52
CA ASP A 251 22.17 -15.82 11.00
C ASP A 251 22.15 -16.96 12.03
N GLN A 252 22.32 -16.65 13.32
CA GLN A 252 22.25 -17.63 14.40
C GLN A 252 20.84 -18.24 14.52
N LEU A 253 19.79 -17.40 14.53
CA LEU A 253 18.41 -17.86 14.65
C LEU A 253 17.97 -18.62 13.40
N HIS A 254 18.27 -18.10 12.20
CA HIS A 254 18.00 -18.78 10.94
C HIS A 254 18.73 -20.13 10.83
N GLY A 255 19.97 -20.23 11.31
CA GLY A 255 20.71 -21.49 11.38
C GLY A 255 20.07 -22.55 12.28
N MET A 256 19.17 -22.14 13.18
CA MET A 256 18.36 -23.02 14.03
C MET A 256 16.96 -23.27 13.44
N GLY A 257 16.63 -22.72 12.27
CA GLY A 257 15.29 -22.77 11.68
C GLY A 257 14.29 -21.83 12.35
N VAL A 258 14.77 -20.81 13.07
CA VAL A 258 13.96 -19.85 13.83
C VAL A 258 13.83 -18.55 13.06
N ARG A 259 12.61 -18.02 12.89
CA ARG A 259 12.35 -16.72 12.26
C ARG A 259 12.71 -15.56 13.19
N VAL A 260 12.98 -14.39 12.63
CA VAL A 260 13.31 -13.18 13.40
C VAL A 260 12.38 -12.03 13.05
N VAL A 261 11.62 -11.57 14.04
CA VAL A 261 10.77 -10.37 13.95
C VAL A 261 11.52 -9.20 14.56
N GLY A 262 11.70 -8.10 13.83
CA GLY A 262 12.33 -6.88 14.35
C GLY A 262 11.29 -5.91 14.90
N ARG A 263 11.19 -5.74 16.22
CA ARG A 263 10.30 -4.71 16.79
C ARG A 263 10.88 -3.31 16.70
N LEU A 264 10.08 -2.40 16.17
CA LEU A 264 10.45 -1.00 15.95
C LEU A 264 9.39 -0.09 16.58
N VAL A 265 9.72 0.54 17.69
CA VAL A 265 8.89 1.59 18.30
C VAL A 265 8.96 2.87 17.43
N ALA A 266 7.86 3.20 16.76
CA ALA A 266 7.83 4.25 15.75
C ALA A 266 7.87 5.67 16.34
N PHE A 267 6.79 6.08 17.02
CA PHE A 267 6.57 7.50 17.36
C PHE A 267 6.80 7.86 18.83
N LYS A 268 6.86 6.88 19.74
CA LYS A 268 7.33 7.10 21.12
C LYS A 268 8.86 7.09 21.14
N ASP A 269 9.48 8.17 20.70
CA ASP A 269 10.92 8.27 20.44
C ASP A 269 11.48 9.57 21.05
N PRO A 270 11.87 9.56 22.33
CA PRO A 270 12.37 10.76 23.00
C PRO A 270 13.74 11.21 22.47
N ILE A 271 14.57 10.31 21.93
CA ILE A 271 15.87 10.69 21.35
C ILE A 271 15.65 11.53 20.09
N LEU A 272 14.82 11.05 19.15
CA LEU A 272 14.49 11.83 17.96
C LEU A 272 13.70 13.10 18.30
N GLY A 273 12.76 13.00 19.25
CA GLY A 273 11.95 14.14 19.67
C GLY A 273 12.80 15.27 20.26
N GLU A 274 13.72 14.94 21.17
CA GLU A 274 14.62 15.92 21.79
C GLU A 274 15.59 16.53 20.77
N ALA A 275 16.21 15.69 19.93
CA ALA A 275 17.11 16.15 18.87
C ALA A 275 16.39 17.09 17.89
N SER A 276 15.16 16.77 17.51
CA SER A 276 14.37 17.61 16.61
C SER A 276 14.01 18.95 17.25
N TRP A 277 13.52 18.93 18.50
CA TRP A 277 13.15 20.15 19.20
C TRP A 277 14.35 21.09 19.39
N ARG A 278 15.46 20.56 19.93
CA ARG A 278 16.68 21.34 20.16
C ARG A 278 17.37 21.77 18.87
N GLY A 279 17.18 21.01 17.79
CA GLY A 279 17.67 21.33 16.45
C GLY A 279 16.86 22.40 15.71
N GLY A 280 15.81 22.98 16.32
CA GLY A 280 14.99 24.01 15.69
C GLY A 280 13.93 23.46 14.74
N HIS A 281 13.52 22.20 14.92
CA HIS A 281 12.49 21.51 14.13
C HIS A 281 11.26 21.15 14.98
N PRO A 282 10.54 22.14 15.55
CA PRO A 282 9.39 21.88 16.41
C PRO A 282 8.24 21.16 15.67
N GLU A 283 8.16 21.26 14.34
CA GLU A 283 7.18 20.56 13.51
C GLU A 283 7.28 19.02 13.59
N ARG A 284 8.43 18.49 14.01
CA ARG A 284 8.69 17.04 14.11
C ARG A 284 8.24 16.40 15.41
N VAL A 285 7.68 17.16 16.35
CA VAL A 285 7.13 16.63 17.60
C VAL A 285 5.62 16.84 17.67
N VAL A 286 4.93 15.96 18.40
CA VAL A 286 3.54 16.26 18.78
C VAL A 286 3.56 17.45 19.73
N GLN A 287 2.68 18.42 19.48
CA GLN A 287 2.62 19.66 20.25
C GLN A 287 1.32 19.75 21.05
N THR A 288 1.36 20.52 22.12
CA THR A 288 0.18 21.06 22.80
C THR A 288 -0.49 22.14 21.93
N ALA A 289 -1.72 22.53 22.27
CA ALA A 289 -2.39 23.67 21.64
C ALA A 289 -1.60 24.99 21.74
N GLY A 290 -0.72 25.14 22.75
CA GLY A 290 0.18 26.28 22.92
C GLY A 290 1.53 26.15 22.20
N GLY A 291 1.73 25.12 21.39
CA GLY A 291 2.95 24.91 20.60
C GLY A 291 4.14 24.31 21.36
N GLN A 292 3.99 23.98 22.64
CA GLN A 292 5.03 23.25 23.41
C GLN A 292 4.99 21.75 23.12
N PRO A 293 6.09 20.99 23.30
CA PRO A 293 6.09 19.53 23.13
C PRO A 293 5.03 18.87 24.01
N TRP A 294 4.30 17.92 23.45
CA TRP A 294 3.36 17.11 24.21
C TRP A 294 4.11 16.17 25.15
N THR A 295 3.89 16.32 26.46
CA THR A 295 4.47 15.42 27.46
C THR A 295 3.50 14.29 27.81
N GLY A 296 2.22 14.61 28.07
CA GLY A 296 1.17 13.60 28.32
C GLY A 296 1.46 12.61 29.45
N GLY A 297 2.35 12.97 30.39
CA GLY A 297 2.85 12.04 31.42
C GLY A 297 3.97 11.09 30.97
N TYR A 298 4.39 11.16 29.71
CA TYR A 298 5.44 10.31 29.12
C TYR A 298 6.86 10.87 29.24
N GLY A 299 7.02 12.08 29.79
CA GLY A 299 8.28 12.82 29.81
C GLY A 299 8.37 13.85 28.68
N GLY A 300 9.45 14.64 28.68
CA GLY A 300 9.70 15.65 27.64
C GLY A 300 10.01 14.99 26.29
N PHE A 301 9.47 15.58 25.21
CA PHE A 301 9.76 15.17 23.82
C PHE A 301 9.39 13.72 23.46
N ALA A 302 8.58 13.06 24.27
CA ALA A 302 8.37 11.61 24.18
C ALA A 302 7.71 11.15 22.86
N PHE A 303 6.96 12.02 22.18
CA PHE A 303 6.25 11.66 20.94
C PHE A 303 6.65 12.54 19.76
N THR A 304 7.14 11.88 18.72
CA THR A 304 7.43 12.48 17.42
C THR A 304 6.18 12.54 16.55
N ASN A 305 6.17 13.46 15.59
CA ASN A 305 5.01 13.75 14.76
C ASN A 305 4.95 12.80 13.55
N PHE A 306 3.98 11.88 13.55
CA PHE A 306 3.74 10.95 12.44
C PHE A 306 3.30 11.62 11.13
N ALA A 307 2.98 12.91 11.13
CA ALA A 307 2.70 13.68 9.92
C ALA A 307 3.96 14.23 9.23
N ASP A 308 5.08 14.32 9.95
CA ASP A 308 6.31 14.92 9.43
C ASP A 308 7.08 13.95 8.51
N PRO A 309 7.42 14.34 7.26
CA PRO A 309 8.12 13.47 6.32
C PRO A 309 9.50 12.98 6.80
N VAL A 310 10.24 13.78 7.59
CA VAL A 310 11.58 13.39 8.08
C VAL A 310 11.45 12.34 9.18
N VAL A 311 10.48 12.51 10.10
CA VAL A 311 10.17 11.51 11.14
C VAL A 311 9.72 10.19 10.50
N ARG A 312 8.88 10.25 9.47
CA ARG A 312 8.42 9.05 8.74
C ARG A 312 9.57 8.36 8.03
N GLN A 313 10.38 9.11 7.28
CA GLN A 313 11.50 8.54 6.54
C GLN A 313 12.52 7.88 7.47
N TYR A 314 12.82 8.48 8.62
CA TYR A 314 13.71 7.88 9.62
C TYR A 314 13.28 6.48 10.06
N ASN A 315 11.99 6.29 10.37
CA ASN A 315 11.47 4.99 10.77
C ASN A 315 11.45 3.99 9.59
N ILE A 316 11.10 4.47 8.38
CA ILE A 316 11.14 3.65 7.16
C ILE A 316 12.57 3.18 6.85
N ASP A 317 13.57 4.04 7.04
CA ASP A 317 14.98 3.72 6.80
C ASP A 317 15.46 2.61 7.75
N ILE A 318 15.14 2.70 9.05
CA ILE A 318 15.46 1.64 10.03
C ILE A 318 14.74 0.34 9.68
N ALA A 319 13.44 0.40 9.34
CA ALA A 319 12.68 -0.77 8.94
C ALA A 319 13.26 -1.44 7.68
N THR A 320 13.66 -0.64 6.70
CA THR A 320 14.26 -1.12 5.43
C THR A 320 15.65 -1.71 5.65
N GLU A 321 16.44 -1.12 6.54
CA GLU A 321 17.73 -1.67 6.95
C GLU A 321 17.58 -3.02 7.64
N ALA A 322 16.67 -3.14 8.61
CA ALA A 322 16.39 -4.40 9.30
C ALA A 322 15.97 -5.50 8.31
N ALA A 323 15.05 -5.21 7.40
CA ALA A 323 14.66 -6.15 6.35
C ALA A 323 15.86 -6.57 5.46
N SER A 324 16.76 -5.63 5.14
CA SER A 324 17.99 -5.91 4.38
C SER A 324 19.04 -6.72 5.15
N LEU A 325 19.01 -6.65 6.49
CA LEU A 325 19.86 -7.45 7.36
C LEU A 325 19.38 -8.90 7.48
N GLY A 326 18.15 -9.20 7.05
CA GLY A 326 17.58 -10.54 7.00
C GLY A 326 16.51 -10.81 8.05
N PHE A 327 16.02 -9.78 8.75
CA PHE A 327 14.81 -9.95 9.57
C PHE A 327 13.65 -10.38 8.66
N ASP A 328 12.89 -11.38 9.11
CA ASP A 328 11.77 -11.93 8.35
C ASP A 328 10.54 -11.01 8.36
N ASP A 329 10.41 -10.25 9.44
CA ASP A 329 9.29 -9.37 9.72
C ASP A 329 9.82 -8.10 10.37
N VAL A 330 9.22 -6.95 10.03
CA VAL A 330 9.32 -5.72 10.81
C VAL A 330 7.98 -5.50 11.50
N LEU A 331 7.98 -5.44 12.83
CA LEU A 331 6.79 -5.23 13.63
C LEU A 331 6.84 -3.84 14.24
N TYR A 332 6.06 -2.91 13.70
CA TYR A 332 5.95 -1.60 14.32
C TYR A 332 5.25 -1.72 15.67
N ASP A 333 5.80 -1.06 16.68
CA ASP A 333 5.16 -0.80 17.97
C ASP A 333 5.04 0.72 18.16
N TYR A 334 4.16 1.18 19.04
CA TYR A 334 3.87 2.59 19.27
C TYR A 334 3.63 3.39 17.95
N VAL A 335 3.05 2.73 16.94
CA VAL A 335 2.58 3.33 15.69
C VAL A 335 1.20 3.94 15.91
N ARG A 336 1.19 5.00 16.72
CA ARG A 336 0.00 5.65 17.29
C ARG A 336 0.30 7.08 17.70
N ARG A 337 -0.76 7.84 17.99
CA ARG A 337 -0.63 9.11 18.72
C ARG A 337 -0.50 8.87 20.24
N PRO A 338 0.01 9.85 21.01
CA PRO A 338 -0.01 9.79 22.48
C PRO A 338 -1.43 9.83 23.05
N ASP A 339 -1.58 9.38 24.29
CA ASP A 339 -2.82 9.54 25.06
C ASP A 339 -3.10 11.00 25.40
N GLY A 340 -4.38 11.30 25.58
CA GLY A 340 -4.88 12.62 25.92
C GLY A 340 -5.95 13.12 24.95
N ALA A 341 -6.57 14.23 25.34
CA ALA A 341 -7.62 14.90 24.57
C ALA A 341 -7.05 15.46 23.26
N ILE A 342 -7.61 15.03 22.13
CA ILE A 342 -7.12 15.40 20.80
C ILE A 342 -7.20 16.92 20.56
N GLU A 343 -8.16 17.60 21.18
CA GLU A 343 -8.38 19.04 21.09
C GLU A 343 -7.20 19.83 21.69
N GLN A 344 -6.46 19.22 22.61
CA GLN A 344 -5.28 19.79 23.24
C GLN A 344 -3.98 19.47 22.48
N MET A 345 -4.05 18.62 21.45
CA MET A 345 -2.91 18.20 20.65
C MET A 345 -2.88 18.93 19.31
N ARG A 346 -1.69 19.11 18.78
CA ARG A 346 -1.43 19.58 17.41
C ARG A 346 -0.41 18.65 16.77
N PHE A 347 -0.69 18.29 15.52
CA PHE A 347 0.17 17.49 14.66
C PHE A 347 0.54 18.38 13.46
N PRO A 348 1.61 19.19 13.54
CA PRO A 348 2.00 20.08 12.46
C PRO A 348 2.06 19.36 11.11
N GLY A 349 1.49 19.96 10.06
CA GLY A 349 1.48 19.37 8.71
C GLY A 349 0.46 18.25 8.47
N LEU A 350 -0.27 17.79 9.49
CA LEU A 350 -1.34 16.81 9.30
C LEU A 350 -2.56 17.46 8.63
N THR A 351 -2.94 16.95 7.46
CA THR A 351 -4.10 17.43 6.68
C THR A 351 -5.27 16.45 6.68
N THR A 352 -5.11 15.30 7.31
CA THR A 352 -6.09 14.21 7.44
C THR A 352 -6.44 13.95 8.91
N THR A 353 -7.24 12.93 9.22
CA THR A 353 -7.40 12.48 10.61
C THR A 353 -6.12 11.77 11.08
N PRO A 354 -5.83 11.74 12.40
CA PRO A 354 -4.69 10.98 12.92
C PRO A 354 -4.65 9.52 12.48
N GLU A 355 -5.81 8.85 12.43
CA GLU A 355 -5.94 7.46 11.99
C GLU A 355 -5.49 7.29 10.54
N ALA A 356 -5.94 8.19 9.65
CA ALA A 356 -5.54 8.19 8.25
C ALA A 356 -4.05 8.53 8.08
N GLY A 357 -3.49 9.40 8.93
CA GLY A 357 -2.06 9.68 8.97
C GLY A 357 -1.21 8.45 9.34
N ILE A 358 -1.64 7.68 10.34
CA ILE A 358 -1.01 6.42 10.74
C ILE A 358 -1.13 5.36 9.63
N ALA A 359 -2.32 5.20 9.04
CA ALA A 359 -2.52 4.26 7.94
C ALA A 359 -1.67 4.62 6.71
N ASP A 360 -1.56 5.90 6.37
CA ASP A 360 -0.68 6.36 5.27
C ASP A 360 0.81 6.11 5.58
N PHE A 361 1.24 6.17 6.84
CA PHE A 361 2.60 5.80 7.24
C PHE A 361 2.88 4.31 7.00
N LEU A 362 1.95 3.44 7.34
CA LEU A 362 2.05 2.01 7.05
C LEU A 362 2.04 1.74 5.53
N ARG A 363 1.18 2.45 4.77
CA ARG A 363 1.13 2.39 3.31
C ARG A 363 2.47 2.72 2.66
N GLN A 364 3.20 3.70 3.20
CA GLN A 364 4.53 4.07 2.72
C GLN A 364 5.61 3.06 3.12
N THR A 365 5.53 2.48 4.32
CA THR A 365 6.54 1.54 4.80
C THR A 365 6.48 0.18 4.11
N GLN A 366 5.28 -0.36 3.91
CA GLN A 366 5.13 -1.77 3.50
C GLN A 366 5.89 -2.11 2.20
N PRO A 367 5.80 -1.32 1.11
CA PRO A 367 6.55 -1.62 -0.10
C PRO A 367 8.07 -1.63 0.13
N ALA A 368 8.58 -0.72 0.96
CA ALA A 368 10.00 -0.63 1.27
C ALA A 368 10.50 -1.91 1.97
N VAL A 369 9.75 -2.41 2.96
CA VAL A 369 10.06 -3.64 3.70
C VAL A 369 9.86 -4.89 2.82
N ARG A 370 8.72 -5.01 2.13
CA ARG A 370 8.41 -6.16 1.24
C ARG A 370 9.42 -6.32 0.11
N SER A 371 9.93 -5.22 -0.45
CA SER A 371 10.95 -5.25 -1.51
C SER A 371 12.27 -5.91 -1.06
N ARG A 372 12.50 -6.03 0.25
CA ARG A 372 13.65 -6.68 0.87
C ARG A 372 13.36 -8.10 1.37
N GLY A 373 12.14 -8.61 1.15
CA GLY A 373 11.75 -9.97 1.48
C GLY A 373 11.07 -10.13 2.84
N ALA A 374 10.87 -9.05 3.60
CA ALA A 374 10.26 -9.08 4.92
C ALA A 374 8.77 -8.72 4.90
N LEU A 375 8.02 -9.15 5.92
CA LEU A 375 6.63 -8.77 6.16
C LEU A 375 6.54 -7.53 7.06
N LEU A 376 5.46 -6.76 6.95
CA LEU A 376 5.18 -5.62 7.84
C LEU A 376 4.01 -5.92 8.77
N GLY A 377 4.29 -6.01 10.07
CA GLY A 377 3.29 -6.07 11.12
C GLY A 377 3.07 -4.72 11.80
N ALA A 378 1.92 -4.56 12.45
CA ALA A 378 1.69 -3.46 13.38
C ALA A 378 1.10 -3.95 14.71
N SER A 379 1.79 -3.62 15.80
CA SER A 379 1.30 -3.82 17.15
C SER A 379 0.27 -2.75 17.50
N VAL A 380 -0.89 -3.19 17.97
CA VAL A 380 -2.01 -2.32 18.32
C VAL A 380 -2.40 -2.53 19.77
N PHE A 381 -2.70 -1.46 20.49
CA PHE A 381 -3.14 -1.56 21.88
C PHE A 381 -4.53 -2.18 21.93
N GLY A 382 -4.83 -3.01 22.92
CA GLY A 382 -6.14 -3.65 23.05
C GLY A 382 -7.32 -2.69 22.89
N ILE A 383 -7.22 -1.49 23.47
CA ILE A 383 -8.30 -0.48 23.41
C ILE A 383 -8.65 -0.02 21.99
N SER A 384 -7.78 -0.24 21.00
CA SER A 384 -8.00 0.22 19.62
C SER A 384 -9.21 -0.45 18.96
N VAL A 385 -9.59 -1.65 19.40
CA VAL A 385 -10.71 -2.39 18.79
C VAL A 385 -12.06 -1.72 19.00
N ASN A 386 -12.25 -0.99 20.11
CA ASN A 386 -13.50 -0.29 20.42
C ASN A 386 -13.33 1.23 20.56
N ARG A 387 -12.10 1.71 20.76
CA ARG A 387 -11.76 3.13 20.96
C ARG A 387 -10.59 3.55 20.03
N PRO A 388 -10.63 3.26 18.71
CA PRO A 388 -9.50 3.46 17.81
C PRO A 388 -8.99 4.92 17.79
N THR A 389 -9.91 5.88 17.87
CA THR A 389 -9.61 7.31 17.78
C THR A 389 -8.91 7.89 19.01
N GLN A 390 -8.97 7.20 20.16
CA GLN A 390 -8.27 7.63 21.36
C GLN A 390 -6.76 7.55 21.22
N ILE A 391 -6.28 6.76 20.26
CA ILE A 391 -4.85 6.52 20.04
C ILE A 391 -4.49 6.46 18.55
N ALA A 392 -5.40 6.83 17.64
CA ALA A 392 -5.18 6.83 16.20
C ALA A 392 -4.83 5.44 15.62
N GLN A 393 -5.38 4.36 16.19
CA GLN A 393 -5.21 3.00 15.68
C GLN A 393 -6.53 2.46 15.16
N ASP A 394 -6.91 2.88 13.96
CA ASP A 394 -8.05 2.31 13.25
C ASP A 394 -7.64 0.99 12.59
N ILE A 395 -8.11 -0.13 13.14
CA ILE A 395 -7.71 -1.47 12.70
C ILE A 395 -8.08 -1.74 11.24
N ARG A 396 -9.23 -1.24 10.76
CA ARG A 396 -9.66 -1.43 9.37
C ARG A 396 -8.73 -0.69 8.42
N GLN A 397 -8.40 0.55 8.74
CA GLN A 397 -7.47 1.34 7.92
C GLN A 397 -6.04 0.78 7.96
N MET A 398 -5.55 0.34 9.14
CA MET A 398 -4.21 -0.22 9.28
C MET A 398 -4.08 -1.59 8.58
N ALA A 399 -5.12 -2.43 8.62
CA ALA A 399 -5.14 -3.73 7.94
C ALA A 399 -4.99 -3.59 6.40
N GLN A 400 -5.38 -2.45 5.84
CA GLN A 400 -5.18 -2.19 4.41
C GLN A 400 -3.71 -2.05 4.00
N TYR A 401 -2.78 -1.91 4.94
CA TYR A 401 -1.38 -1.61 4.64
C TYR A 401 -0.38 -2.42 5.48
N THR A 402 -0.84 -3.49 6.11
CA THR A 402 -0.02 -4.42 6.88
C THR A 402 -0.19 -5.84 6.35
N ASP A 403 0.73 -6.72 6.71
CA ASP A 403 0.68 -8.16 6.45
C ASP A 403 -0.02 -8.89 7.60
N TYR A 404 0.10 -8.38 8.83
CA TYR A 404 -0.62 -8.85 10.01
C TYR A 404 -0.80 -7.72 11.04
N ILE A 405 -1.80 -7.87 11.90
CA ILE A 405 -2.04 -6.99 13.06
C ILE A 405 -1.76 -7.79 14.33
N ALA A 406 -1.01 -7.19 15.25
CA ALA A 406 -0.61 -7.80 16.51
C ALA A 406 -1.24 -7.09 17.71
N PRO A 407 -2.49 -7.45 18.10
CA PRO A 407 -3.14 -6.80 19.23
C PRO A 407 -2.50 -7.21 20.56
N MET A 408 -2.23 -6.22 21.41
CA MET A 408 -1.77 -6.37 22.79
C MET A 408 -2.97 -6.58 23.71
N VAL A 409 -3.29 -7.84 23.97
CA VAL A 409 -4.47 -8.27 24.74
C VAL A 409 -4.13 -8.74 26.15
N TYR A 410 -3.14 -8.08 26.77
CA TYR A 410 -2.67 -8.40 28.12
C TYR A 410 -3.81 -8.31 29.15
N PRO A 411 -4.18 -9.43 29.81
CA PRO A 411 -5.26 -9.47 30.79
C PRO A 411 -5.16 -8.39 31.88
N SER A 412 -3.95 -8.11 32.36
CA SER A 412 -3.70 -7.12 33.43
C SER A 412 -3.98 -5.66 33.03
N HIS A 413 -4.22 -5.39 31.75
CA HIS A 413 -4.42 -4.04 31.22
C HIS A 413 -5.89 -3.68 31.03
N TRP A 414 -6.80 -4.59 31.38
CA TRP A 414 -8.23 -4.39 31.26
C TRP A 414 -8.88 -4.09 32.60
N GLY A 415 -9.86 -3.17 32.59
CA GLY A 415 -10.68 -2.90 33.76
C GLY A 415 -11.73 -4.00 34.00
N PRO A 416 -12.22 -4.18 35.24
CA PRO A 416 -13.33 -5.08 35.54
C PRO A 416 -14.55 -4.83 34.64
N GLY A 417 -15.11 -5.91 34.06
CA GLY A 417 -16.28 -5.86 33.18
C GLY A 417 -15.98 -5.64 31.70
N GLU A 418 -14.74 -5.34 31.30
CA GLU A 418 -14.35 -5.21 29.89
C GLU A 418 -14.64 -6.53 29.14
N PHE A 419 -15.26 -6.42 27.96
CA PHE A 419 -15.73 -7.55 27.14
C PHE A 419 -16.57 -8.59 27.89
N GLY A 420 -17.29 -8.16 28.94
CA GLY A 420 -18.16 -9.03 29.73
C GLY A 420 -17.41 -9.94 30.70
N VAL A 421 -16.14 -9.67 30.99
CA VAL A 421 -15.30 -10.46 31.92
C VAL A 421 -15.20 -9.75 33.26
N ALA A 422 -15.65 -10.41 34.33
CA ALA A 422 -15.77 -9.76 35.65
C ALA A 422 -14.43 -9.29 36.23
N ASP A 423 -13.39 -10.12 36.10
CA ASP A 423 -12.02 -9.82 36.53
C ASP A 423 -11.06 -10.33 35.45
N PRO A 424 -10.69 -9.48 34.48
CA PRO A 424 -9.84 -9.89 33.36
C PRO A 424 -8.51 -10.51 33.75
N ASP A 425 -7.82 -9.97 34.75
CA ASP A 425 -6.46 -10.37 35.10
C ASP A 425 -6.41 -11.81 35.65
N THR A 426 -7.47 -12.24 36.35
CA THR A 426 -7.63 -13.61 36.86
C THR A 426 -8.44 -14.54 35.95
N GLN A 427 -9.00 -14.01 34.85
CA GLN A 427 -9.75 -14.76 33.82
C GLN A 427 -9.10 -14.62 32.42
N PRO A 428 -7.82 -15.03 32.26
CA PRO A 428 -7.06 -14.83 31.03
C PRO A 428 -7.72 -15.44 29.79
N TYR A 429 -8.33 -16.61 29.93
CA TYR A 429 -8.94 -17.30 28.80
C TYR A 429 -10.11 -16.47 28.24
N GLU A 430 -11.02 -16.04 29.09
CA GLU A 430 -12.23 -15.32 28.73
C GLU A 430 -11.90 -13.96 28.12
N ILE A 431 -10.99 -13.18 28.74
CA ILE A 431 -10.66 -11.85 28.24
C ILE A 431 -9.93 -11.90 26.91
N VAL A 432 -8.97 -12.81 26.73
CA VAL A 432 -8.26 -12.97 25.46
C VAL A 432 -9.21 -13.44 24.37
N ARG A 433 -10.03 -14.46 24.63
CA ARG A 433 -11.00 -14.95 23.63
C ARG A 433 -11.99 -13.86 23.21
N ASN A 434 -12.59 -13.16 24.18
CA ASN A 434 -13.63 -12.17 23.90
C ASN A 434 -13.06 -10.92 23.21
N SER A 435 -11.88 -10.44 23.62
CA SER A 435 -11.25 -9.28 22.98
C SER A 435 -10.73 -9.60 21.56
N LEU A 436 -10.12 -10.78 21.34
CA LEU A 436 -9.67 -11.19 20.02
C LEU A 436 -10.80 -11.44 19.03
N ALA A 437 -11.97 -11.88 19.51
CA ALA A 437 -13.17 -11.98 18.67
C ALA A 437 -13.57 -10.61 18.08
N GLU A 438 -13.39 -9.52 18.81
CA GLU A 438 -13.64 -8.17 18.29
C GLU A 438 -12.58 -7.75 17.27
N PHE A 439 -11.31 -8.12 17.48
CA PHE A 439 -10.25 -7.85 16.49
C PHE A 439 -10.48 -8.63 15.19
N ALA A 440 -10.93 -9.90 15.28
CA ALA A 440 -11.30 -10.71 14.12
C ALA A 440 -12.44 -10.06 13.31
N LYS A 441 -13.47 -9.53 13.99
CA LYS A 441 -14.55 -8.75 13.33
C LYS A 441 -14.04 -7.44 12.72
N ALA A 442 -13.04 -6.81 13.34
CA ALA A 442 -12.47 -5.57 12.83
C ALA A 442 -11.74 -5.77 11.50
N VAL A 443 -11.13 -6.94 11.27
CA VAL A 443 -10.43 -7.27 10.01
C VAL A 443 -11.26 -8.15 9.05
N GLU A 444 -12.53 -8.39 9.34
CA GLU A 444 -13.43 -9.17 8.49
C GLU A 444 -13.52 -8.57 7.07
N GLY A 445 -13.43 -9.45 6.06
CA GLY A 445 -13.38 -9.03 4.65
C GLY A 445 -11.98 -8.61 4.17
N THR A 446 -10.96 -8.72 5.03
CA THR A 446 -9.56 -8.57 4.65
C THR A 446 -8.83 -9.92 4.76
N ASP A 447 -7.66 -10.03 4.13
CA ASP A 447 -6.78 -11.20 4.25
C ASP A 447 -5.76 -11.08 5.40
N VAL A 448 -5.91 -10.07 6.26
CA VAL A 448 -4.96 -9.79 7.34
C VAL A 448 -5.14 -10.77 8.49
N GLN A 449 -4.03 -11.36 8.92
CA GLN A 449 -4.01 -12.23 10.10
C GLN A 449 -3.89 -11.43 11.39
N ILE A 450 -4.55 -11.92 12.44
CA ILE A 450 -4.36 -11.47 13.81
C ILE A 450 -3.32 -12.38 14.49
N ILE A 451 -2.23 -11.80 14.98
CA ILE A 451 -1.16 -12.50 15.71
C ILE A 451 -0.96 -11.78 17.06
N PRO A 452 -1.70 -12.15 18.11
CA PRO A 452 -1.73 -11.39 19.36
C PRO A 452 -0.42 -11.43 20.13
N TRP A 453 -0.16 -10.32 20.82
CA TRP A 453 0.74 -10.27 21.95
C TRP A 453 0.01 -10.76 23.21
N LEU A 454 0.57 -11.76 23.88
CA LEU A 454 0.05 -12.36 25.12
C LEU A 454 0.98 -12.07 26.30
N GLN A 455 0.40 -12.02 27.49
CA GLN A 455 1.12 -11.66 28.72
C GLN A 455 1.85 -12.87 29.31
N ASP A 456 3.12 -12.70 29.64
CA ASP A 456 3.92 -13.67 30.41
C ASP A 456 4.64 -13.00 31.59
N PHE A 457 3.95 -12.06 32.24
CA PHE A 457 4.42 -11.35 33.43
C PHE A 457 3.27 -11.18 34.43
N SER A 458 3.63 -10.90 35.69
CA SER A 458 2.66 -10.62 36.76
C SER A 458 2.48 -9.12 36.95
N LEU A 459 1.23 -8.65 36.92
CA LEU A 459 0.87 -7.27 37.26
C LEU A 459 -0.53 -7.27 37.89
N GLY A 460 -0.60 -7.29 39.22
CA GLY A 460 -1.85 -7.54 39.94
C GLY A 460 -1.94 -9.01 40.35
N ALA A 461 -2.39 -9.87 39.44
CA ALA A 461 -2.41 -11.32 39.59
C ALA A 461 -1.03 -11.96 39.36
N SER A 462 -0.81 -13.11 40.00
CA SER A 462 0.37 -13.96 39.76
C SER A 462 0.15 -14.76 38.48
N TYR A 463 1.08 -14.64 37.54
CA TYR A 463 1.09 -15.38 36.28
C TYR A 463 2.10 -16.51 36.31
N GLY A 464 1.66 -17.71 35.92
CA GLY A 464 2.50 -18.88 35.69
C GLY A 464 2.08 -19.65 34.43
N PRO A 465 2.53 -20.91 34.29
CA PRO A 465 2.29 -21.69 33.09
C PRO A 465 0.80 -21.89 32.75
N ALA A 466 -0.07 -21.96 33.75
CA ALA A 466 -1.50 -22.19 33.54
C ALA A 466 -2.19 -20.96 32.90
N GLU A 467 -1.84 -19.76 33.36
CA GLU A 467 -2.40 -18.50 32.85
C GLU A 467 -1.90 -18.21 31.42
N VAL A 468 -0.62 -18.48 31.14
CA VAL A 468 -0.05 -18.36 29.79
C VAL A 468 -0.71 -19.36 28.83
N ALA A 469 -0.82 -20.63 29.25
CA ALA A 469 -1.48 -21.67 28.43
C ALA A 469 -2.97 -21.35 28.19
N ALA A 470 -3.65 -20.73 29.16
CA ALA A 470 -5.03 -20.29 29.01
C ALA A 470 -5.19 -19.23 27.91
N GLN A 471 -4.28 -18.24 27.82
CA GLN A 471 -4.29 -17.25 26.76
C GLN A 471 -4.01 -17.85 25.38
N ILE A 472 -2.99 -18.74 25.29
CA ILE A 472 -2.65 -19.44 24.04
C ILE A 472 -3.83 -20.28 23.55
N ARG A 473 -4.48 -21.01 24.47
CA ARG A 473 -5.68 -21.78 24.16
C ARG A 473 -6.83 -20.88 23.70
N ALA A 474 -7.05 -19.74 24.36
CA ALA A 474 -8.09 -18.79 23.96
C ALA A 474 -7.90 -18.24 22.54
N ALA A 475 -6.66 -17.91 22.16
CA ALA A 475 -6.33 -17.46 20.81
C ALA A 475 -6.52 -18.61 19.79
N GLY A 476 -6.03 -19.81 20.11
CA GLY A 476 -6.18 -21.01 19.27
C GLY A 476 -7.64 -21.42 19.02
N ASP A 477 -8.46 -21.45 20.07
CA ASP A 477 -9.91 -21.76 19.98
C ASP A 477 -10.67 -20.69 19.18
N GLY A 478 -10.14 -19.47 19.08
CA GLY A 478 -10.62 -18.39 18.22
C GLY A 478 -10.11 -18.44 16.78
N GLY A 479 -9.30 -19.45 16.39
CA GLY A 479 -8.72 -19.55 15.06
C GLY A 479 -7.46 -18.69 14.84
N MET A 480 -6.85 -18.17 15.91
CA MET A 480 -5.63 -17.36 15.89
C MET A 480 -4.50 -18.11 16.63
N PRO A 481 -3.95 -19.21 16.06
CA PRO A 481 -3.01 -20.08 16.75
C PRO A 481 -1.58 -19.50 16.89
N SER A 482 -1.29 -18.40 16.20
CA SER A 482 -0.01 -17.69 16.29
C SER A 482 -0.03 -16.67 17.42
N PHE A 483 1.11 -16.38 18.03
CA PHE A 483 1.21 -15.43 19.13
C PHE A 483 2.65 -14.95 19.34
N LEU A 484 2.78 -13.84 20.06
CA LEU A 484 4.03 -13.36 20.65
C LEU A 484 3.87 -13.29 22.16
N LEU A 485 4.81 -13.82 22.94
CA LEU A 485 4.81 -13.66 24.40
C LEU A 485 5.62 -12.42 24.81
N TRP A 486 5.00 -11.58 25.64
CA TRP A 486 5.62 -10.39 26.20
C TRP A 486 5.98 -10.60 27.67
N ALA A 487 7.23 -10.33 28.01
CA ALA A 487 7.73 -10.23 29.38
C ALA A 487 8.92 -9.25 29.40
N ALA A 488 8.80 -8.15 30.14
CA ALA A 488 9.83 -7.10 30.15
C ALA A 488 11.19 -7.56 30.70
N ASN A 489 11.22 -8.66 31.47
CA ASN A 489 12.45 -9.26 31.99
C ASN A 489 13.04 -10.35 31.05
N CYS A 490 12.41 -10.59 29.89
CA CYS A 490 12.77 -11.64 28.94
C CYS A 490 12.88 -13.05 29.57
N ARG A 491 12.03 -13.35 30.55
CA ARG A 491 11.89 -14.68 31.16
C ARG A 491 10.50 -15.20 30.91
N TYR A 492 10.42 -16.44 30.45
CA TYR A 492 9.19 -17.02 29.93
C TYR A 492 8.83 -18.32 30.67
N HIS A 493 7.53 -18.55 30.87
CA HIS A 493 7.00 -19.79 31.41
C HIS A 493 6.92 -20.85 30.30
N ASP A 494 8.08 -21.37 29.92
CA ASP A 494 8.26 -22.34 28.84
C ASP A 494 7.37 -23.59 28.96
N GLN A 495 6.96 -23.97 30.17
CA GLN A 495 6.05 -25.10 30.43
C GLN A 495 4.63 -24.89 29.86
N ALA A 496 4.25 -23.64 29.57
CA ALA A 496 3.00 -23.33 28.88
C ALA A 496 3.04 -23.68 27.39
N LEU A 497 4.23 -23.89 26.83
CA LEU A 497 4.46 -24.11 25.41
C LEU A 497 4.64 -25.60 25.12
N ALA A 498 3.66 -26.21 24.45
CA ALA A 498 3.84 -27.53 23.87
C ALA A 498 4.81 -27.47 22.67
N PRO A 499 5.75 -28.41 22.51
CA PRO A 499 6.54 -28.54 21.28
C PRO A 499 5.65 -28.66 20.05
N ALA A 500 6.06 -28.07 18.93
CA ALA A 500 5.48 -28.38 17.63
C ALA A 500 5.73 -29.88 17.33
N GLY A 501 4.65 -30.60 17.00
CA GLY A 501 4.68 -32.05 16.74
C GLY A 501 5.21 -32.43 15.36
#